data_AF-A0A9E7DBL9-F1
#
_entry.id   AF-A0A9E7DBL9-F1
#
_cell.length_a   1.000
_cell.length_b   1.000
_cell.length_c   1.000
_cell.angle_alpha   90.00
_cell.angle_beta   90.00
_cell.angle_gamma   90.00
#
_symmetry.space_group_name_H-M   'P 1'
#
loop_
_entity.id
_entity.type
_entity.pdbx_description
1 polymer ?
#
loop_
_entity_poly.entity_id
_entity_poly.type
_entity_poly.pdbx_seq_one_letter_code
_entity_poly.pdbx_strand_id
1 'polypeptide(L)'
;MKRVLSLGFKLITGLLKRVLAPLFKFVGGLFVLALLILGGYVLYLQFTYYRIPDNTPVSNQGASPEATTVQVGQTYTASTYNIGFGAYTPDYTFFMDEGIMQDGTRTVGTHGRAVSRNSVLYTTNGALNTVSSLNGGTAPDFILFQEIDTSSDRSWHVNQVSEAESRFGSYASYFAQNFHTAFLAYPLTEFHGTSNSGILTLSNVLASSATRRTYPIDESFPTKFFDLDRCFMITRYPTSDGHELVLINSHMSAYDKGGTSRAQQLALLTKIMSEERAKGNYVIAGGDWNHAILGSLTPLSICSAGTRLGSRTQRF
;
A
#
# COMPACT_ATOMS: atom_id res chain seq x y z
N MET A 1 -61.37 18.09 43.04
CA MET A 1 -59.90 17.97 42.81
C MET A 1 -59.49 16.73 42.00
N LYS A 2 -59.84 15.48 42.38
CA LYS A 2 -59.37 14.26 41.67
C LYS A 2 -59.69 14.19 40.16
N ARG A 3 -60.86 14.66 39.71
CA ARG A 3 -61.23 14.69 38.27
C ARG A 3 -60.42 15.69 37.44
N VAL A 4 -60.05 16.83 38.00
CA VAL A 4 -59.28 17.89 37.31
C VAL A 4 -57.82 17.46 37.12
N LEU A 5 -57.20 16.85 38.14
CA LEU A 5 -55.87 16.25 38.03
C LEU A 5 -55.83 15.08 37.01
N SER A 6 -56.87 14.25 36.98
CA SER A 6 -57.00 13.15 36.01
C SER A 6 -57.11 13.64 34.57
N LEU A 7 -57.86 14.73 34.32
CA LEU A 7 -57.98 15.34 32.99
C LEU A 7 -56.66 15.96 32.55
N GLY A 8 -55.99 16.72 33.43
CA GLY A 8 -54.68 17.32 33.15
C GLY A 8 -53.61 16.27 32.82
N PHE A 9 -53.56 15.16 33.56
CA PHE A 9 -52.64 14.05 33.28
C PHE A 9 -52.94 13.35 31.96
N LYS A 10 -54.22 13.13 31.60
CA LYS A 10 -54.62 12.59 30.29
C LYS A 10 -54.31 13.53 29.14
N LEU A 11 -54.43 14.84 29.35
CA LEU A 11 -54.09 15.86 28.35
C LEU A 11 -52.58 15.90 28.10
N ILE A 12 -51.78 15.92 29.16
CA ILE A 12 -50.31 15.92 29.10
C ILE A 12 -49.80 14.63 28.45
N THR A 13 -50.28 13.46 28.89
CA THR A 13 -49.89 12.17 28.30
C THR A 13 -50.34 12.01 26.85
N GLY A 14 -51.51 12.53 26.48
CA GLY A 14 -52.00 12.59 25.10
C GLY A 14 -51.16 13.50 24.20
N LEU A 15 -50.75 14.67 24.71
CA LEU A 15 -49.87 15.60 24.02
C LEU A 15 -48.46 15.01 23.86
N LEU A 16 -47.91 14.42 24.93
CA LEU A 16 -46.63 13.71 24.93
C LEU A 16 -46.64 12.58 23.90
N LYS A 17 -47.69 11.77 23.84
CA LYS A 17 -47.83 10.67 22.88
C LYS A 17 -47.95 11.17 21.43
N ARG A 18 -48.63 12.30 21.20
CA ARG A 18 -48.76 12.94 19.87
C ARG A 18 -47.43 13.50 19.34
N VAL A 19 -46.50 13.89 20.21
CA VAL A 19 -45.19 14.43 19.83
C VAL A 19 -44.10 13.34 19.85
N LEU A 20 -44.08 12.47 20.87
CA LEU A 20 -43.08 11.42 21.01
C LEU A 20 -43.26 10.29 19.99
N ALA A 21 -44.49 9.87 19.67
CA ALA A 21 -44.70 8.79 18.71
C ALA A 21 -44.17 9.08 17.29
N PRO A 22 -44.42 10.26 16.66
CA PRO A 22 -43.81 10.58 15.38
C PRO A 22 -42.29 10.77 15.49
N LEU A 23 -41.77 11.29 16.60
CA LEU A 23 -40.34 11.39 16.84
C LEU A 23 -39.67 10.00 16.91
N PHE A 24 -40.24 9.05 17.66
CA PHE A 24 -39.74 7.68 17.72
C PHE A 24 -39.81 6.97 16.36
N LYS A 25 -40.88 7.20 15.59
CA LYS A 25 -40.98 6.68 14.21
C LYS A 25 -39.93 7.30 13.29
N PHE A 26 -39.68 8.60 13.43
CA PHE A 26 -38.66 9.30 12.65
C PHE A 26 -37.25 8.80 12.99
N VAL A 27 -36.90 8.75 14.27
CA VAL A 27 -35.61 8.21 14.73
C VAL A 27 -35.45 6.74 14.35
N GLY A 28 -36.50 5.94 14.52
CA GLY A 28 -36.52 4.55 14.08
C GLY A 28 -36.34 4.41 12.56
N GLY A 29 -36.97 5.29 11.78
CA GLY A 29 -36.79 5.36 10.33
C GLY A 29 -35.35 5.71 9.93
N LEU A 30 -34.73 6.69 10.60
CA LEU A 30 -33.32 7.03 10.40
C LEU A 30 -32.39 5.87 10.76
N PHE A 31 -32.68 5.15 11.85
CA PHE A 31 -31.91 3.98 12.24
C PHE A 31 -32.01 2.85 11.21
N VAL A 32 -33.21 2.55 10.71
CA VAL A 32 -33.40 1.57 9.63
C VAL A 32 -32.68 2.01 8.36
N LEU A 33 -32.74 3.28 7.98
CA LEU A 33 -32.03 3.81 6.83
C LEU A 33 -30.50 3.65 6.99
N ALA A 34 -29.96 3.95 8.16
CA ALA A 34 -28.53 3.76 8.44
C ALA A 34 -28.11 2.29 8.33
N LEU A 35 -28.92 1.36 8.82
CA LEU A 35 -28.67 -0.08 8.66
C LEU A 35 -28.75 -0.53 7.20
N LEU A 36 -29.67 0.01 6.41
CA LEU A 36 -29.76 -0.29 4.97
C LEU A 36 -28.54 0.24 4.21
N ILE A 37 -28.05 1.43 4.55
CA ILE A 37 -26.82 1.99 3.96
C ILE A 37 -25.61 1.12 4.33
N LEU A 38 -25.45 0.78 5.62
CA LEU A 38 -24.35 -0.06 6.07
C LEU A 38 -24.40 -1.47 5.43
N GLY A 39 -25.58 -2.09 5.42
CA GLY A 39 -25.78 -3.39 4.79
C GLY A 39 -25.51 -3.34 3.29
N GLY A 40 -25.99 -2.30 2.61
CA GLY A 40 -25.70 -2.05 1.20
C GLY A 40 -24.21 -1.86 0.93
N TYR A 41 -23.49 -1.14 1.79
CA TYR A 41 -22.04 -0.96 1.68
C TYR A 41 -21.27 -2.28 1.88
N VAL A 42 -21.64 -3.09 2.87
CA VAL A 42 -21.03 -4.43 3.08
C VAL A 42 -21.29 -5.35 1.88
N LEU A 43 -22.50 -5.33 1.32
CA LEU A 43 -22.81 -6.07 0.09
C LEU A 43 -21.97 -5.57 -1.09
N TYR A 44 -21.83 -4.25 -1.26
CA TYR A 44 -20.96 -3.67 -2.28
C TYR A 44 -19.52 -4.16 -2.15
N LEU A 45 -18.93 -4.11 -0.94
CA LEU A 45 -17.59 -4.64 -0.69
C LEU A 45 -17.49 -6.13 -1.02
N GLN A 46 -18.51 -6.92 -0.65
CA GLN A 46 -18.51 -8.36 -0.92
C GLN A 46 -18.65 -8.70 -2.41
N PHE A 47 -19.42 -7.93 -3.19
CA PHE A 47 -19.56 -8.14 -4.64
C PHE A 47 -18.37 -7.65 -5.46
N THR A 48 -17.62 -6.68 -4.92
CA THR A 48 -16.43 -6.11 -5.59
C THR A 48 -15.12 -6.75 -5.15
N TYR A 49 -15.14 -7.56 -4.08
CA TYR A 49 -13.96 -8.24 -3.57
C TYR A 49 -13.51 -9.37 -4.50
N TYR A 50 -12.23 -9.32 -4.88
CA TYR A 50 -11.51 -10.41 -5.53
C TYR A 50 -10.05 -10.40 -5.06
N ARG A 51 -9.31 -11.48 -5.36
CA ARG A 51 -7.86 -11.55 -5.19
C ARG A 51 -7.23 -11.99 -6.50
N ILE A 52 -6.02 -11.50 -6.78
CA ILE A 52 -5.27 -11.92 -7.95
C ILE A 52 -4.65 -13.29 -7.64
N PRO A 53 -4.84 -14.29 -8.51
CA PRO A 53 -4.27 -15.63 -8.31
C PRO A 53 -2.75 -15.63 -8.11
N ASP A 54 -2.25 -16.61 -7.34
CA ASP A 54 -0.80 -16.86 -7.27
C ASP A 54 -0.27 -17.30 -8.63
N ASN A 55 1.03 -17.11 -8.88
CA ASN A 55 1.72 -17.44 -10.13
C ASN A 55 1.11 -16.75 -11.36
N THR A 56 0.66 -15.50 -11.22
CA THR A 56 0.12 -14.72 -12.34
C THR A 56 1.27 -14.20 -13.21
N PRO A 57 1.34 -14.51 -14.52
CA PRO A 57 2.35 -13.95 -15.41
C PRO A 57 2.23 -12.43 -15.52
N VAL A 58 3.37 -11.74 -15.62
CA VAL A 58 3.44 -10.29 -15.82
C VAL A 58 4.12 -10.03 -17.16
N SER A 59 3.50 -9.21 -18.00
CA SER A 59 4.04 -8.82 -19.31
C SER A 59 4.89 -7.55 -19.21
N ASN A 60 5.84 -7.41 -20.13
CA ASN A 60 6.55 -6.16 -20.32
C ASN A 60 5.60 -5.12 -20.95
N GLN A 61 5.48 -3.94 -20.34
CA GLN A 61 4.71 -2.80 -20.85
C GLN A 61 5.62 -1.61 -21.26
N GLY A 62 6.93 -1.74 -21.06
CA GLY A 62 7.91 -0.71 -21.34
C GLY A 62 8.62 -0.92 -22.68
N ALA A 63 9.85 -0.40 -22.77
CA ALA A 63 10.71 -0.68 -23.91
C ALA A 63 11.15 -2.14 -23.94
N SER A 64 11.73 -2.56 -25.07
CA SER A 64 12.43 -3.84 -25.18
C SER A 64 13.94 -3.57 -25.29
N PRO A 65 14.69 -3.54 -24.18
CA PRO A 65 16.12 -3.32 -24.21
C PRO A 65 16.85 -4.36 -25.08
N GLU A 66 17.96 -3.95 -25.71
CA GLU A 66 18.79 -4.86 -26.52
C GLU A 66 19.45 -5.95 -25.68
N ALA A 67 19.85 -5.63 -24.45
CA ALA A 67 20.44 -6.59 -23.54
C ALA A 67 19.36 -7.58 -23.06
N THR A 68 19.56 -8.87 -23.33
CA THR A 68 18.65 -9.96 -22.91
C THR A 68 19.31 -10.94 -21.94
N THR A 69 20.55 -10.64 -21.51
CA THR A 69 21.37 -11.50 -20.67
C THR A 69 22.22 -10.67 -19.73
N VAL A 70 22.30 -11.08 -18.47
CA VAL A 70 23.18 -10.52 -17.44
C VAL A 70 24.56 -11.21 -17.54
N GLN A 71 25.61 -10.42 -17.69
CA GLN A 71 26.98 -10.94 -17.86
C GLN A 71 27.61 -11.22 -16.50
N VAL A 72 28.01 -12.46 -16.27
CA VAL A 72 28.74 -12.83 -15.06
C VAL A 72 30.11 -12.14 -15.04
N GLY A 73 30.47 -11.57 -13.89
CA GLY A 73 31.70 -10.78 -13.73
C GLY A 73 31.54 -9.29 -14.08
N GLN A 74 30.42 -8.88 -14.68
CA GLN A 74 30.07 -7.47 -14.84
C GLN A 74 29.45 -6.92 -13.55
N THR A 75 29.78 -5.67 -13.24
CA THR A 75 29.14 -4.94 -12.13
C THR A 75 27.82 -4.33 -12.60
N TYR A 76 26.76 -4.55 -11.82
CA TYR A 76 25.43 -3.98 -12.02
C TYR A 76 24.99 -3.21 -10.80
N THR A 77 24.05 -2.29 -11.01
CA THR A 77 23.45 -1.46 -9.96
C THR A 77 21.96 -1.75 -9.82
N ALA A 78 21.49 -1.73 -8.57
CA ALA A 78 20.07 -1.91 -8.28
C ALA A 78 19.61 -0.90 -7.23
N SER A 79 18.36 -0.49 -7.30
CA SER A 79 17.72 0.37 -6.31
C SER A 79 16.36 -0.17 -5.90
N THR A 80 15.95 0.16 -4.67
CA THR A 80 14.58 -0.06 -4.20
C THR A 80 14.05 1.21 -3.56
N TYR A 81 12.80 1.57 -3.85
CA TYR A 81 12.17 2.74 -3.27
C TYR A 81 10.64 2.58 -3.17
N ASN A 82 10.12 2.55 -1.95
CA ASN A 82 8.71 2.78 -1.70
C ASN A 82 8.42 4.29 -1.82
N ILE A 83 7.66 4.69 -2.84
CA ILE A 83 7.36 6.11 -3.11
C ILE A 83 6.10 6.61 -2.39
N GLY A 84 5.48 5.74 -1.58
CA GLY A 84 4.39 6.08 -0.69
C GLY A 84 3.21 6.72 -1.40
N PHE A 85 2.82 6.17 -2.55
CA PHE A 85 1.76 6.67 -3.45
C PHE A 85 1.84 8.15 -3.81
N GLY A 86 3.03 8.75 -3.72
CA GLY A 86 3.22 10.18 -3.95
C GLY A 86 2.50 11.06 -2.92
N ALA A 87 2.37 10.62 -1.67
CA ALA A 87 1.70 11.42 -0.64
C ALA A 87 2.66 12.30 0.16
N TYR A 88 3.87 11.78 0.39
CA TYR A 88 4.72 12.21 1.49
C TYR A 88 5.49 13.48 1.16
N THR A 89 4.94 14.61 1.59
CA THR A 89 5.67 15.85 1.84
C THR A 89 6.15 15.88 3.31
N PRO A 90 7.06 16.79 3.70
CA PRO A 90 7.50 16.90 5.09
C PRO A 90 6.36 17.09 6.12
N ASP A 91 5.26 17.72 5.70
CA ASP A 91 4.11 18.02 6.57
C ASP A 91 2.97 16.98 6.43
N TYR A 92 3.13 16.00 5.54
CA TYR A 92 2.11 14.98 5.33
C TYR A 92 2.08 13.96 6.48
N THR A 93 0.88 13.62 6.94
CA THR A 93 0.67 12.60 7.97
C THR A 93 -0.48 11.67 7.60
N PHE A 94 -0.21 10.37 7.50
CA PHE A 94 -1.18 9.37 7.12
C PHE A 94 -2.04 8.95 8.30
N PHE A 95 -3.36 8.79 8.11
CA PHE A 95 -4.30 8.59 9.22
C PHE A 95 -4.07 7.32 10.07
N MET A 96 -3.39 6.30 9.52
CA MET A 96 -3.03 5.09 10.26
C MET A 96 -1.66 5.18 10.94
N ASP A 97 -0.92 6.27 10.73
CA ASP A 97 0.37 6.48 11.37
C ASP A 97 0.17 7.14 12.74
N GLU A 98 0.71 6.48 13.77
CA GLU A 98 0.83 7.00 15.12
C GLU A 98 2.31 7.19 15.47
N GLY A 99 2.61 8.19 16.29
CA GLY A 99 3.97 8.49 16.69
C GLY A 99 4.07 9.26 18.00
N ILE A 100 5.28 9.32 18.54
CA ILE A 100 5.62 10.16 19.68
C ILE A 100 6.67 11.16 19.20
N MET A 101 6.37 12.45 19.31
CA MET A 101 7.27 13.55 19.00
C MET A 101 8.45 13.57 20.00
N GLN A 102 9.52 14.30 19.69
CA GLN A 102 10.70 14.39 20.58
C GLN A 102 10.36 14.94 21.97
N ASP A 103 9.32 15.77 22.08
CA ASP A 103 8.81 16.33 23.33
C ASP A 103 7.87 15.38 24.11
N GLY A 104 7.67 14.15 23.62
CA GLY A 104 6.79 13.15 24.22
C GLY A 104 5.32 13.25 23.78
N THR A 105 4.96 14.21 22.92
CA THR A 105 3.58 14.38 22.44
C THR A 105 3.19 13.22 21.54
N ARG A 106 2.09 12.53 21.87
CA ARG A 106 1.48 11.54 20.99
C ARG A 106 0.79 12.25 19.83
N THR A 107 1.05 11.80 18.62
CA THR A 107 0.43 12.31 17.40
C THR A 107 -0.13 11.17 16.57
N VAL A 108 -1.20 11.47 15.84
CA VAL A 108 -1.82 10.58 14.85
C VAL A 108 -1.99 11.40 13.58
N GLY A 109 -1.72 10.79 12.42
CA GLY A 109 -1.95 11.46 11.16
C GLY A 109 -3.43 11.69 10.87
N THR A 110 -3.70 12.54 9.88
CA THR A 110 -5.08 12.99 9.61
C THR A 110 -5.54 12.73 8.17
N HIS A 111 -4.61 12.44 7.27
CA HIS A 111 -4.92 12.35 5.85
C HIS A 111 -5.19 10.92 5.39
N GLY A 112 -6.33 10.74 4.72
CA GLY A 112 -6.68 9.54 3.97
C GLY A 112 -6.13 9.55 2.56
N ARG A 113 -5.82 10.72 2.00
CA ARG A 113 -5.32 10.89 0.61
C ARG A 113 -4.14 11.84 0.59
N ALA A 114 -3.38 11.87 -0.51
CA ALA A 114 -2.40 12.91 -0.72
C ALA A 114 -3.08 14.30 -0.75
N VAL A 115 -2.35 15.36 -0.39
CA VAL A 115 -2.92 16.70 -0.18
C VAL A 115 -3.58 17.27 -1.45
N SER A 116 -2.99 17.01 -2.62
CA SER A 116 -3.55 17.42 -3.92
C SER A 116 -2.89 16.65 -5.05
N ARG A 117 -3.51 16.68 -6.24
CA ARG A 117 -2.91 16.13 -7.47
C ARG A 117 -1.52 16.71 -7.76
N ASN A 118 -1.33 18.02 -7.54
CA ASN A 118 -0.04 18.67 -7.75
C ASN A 118 1.01 18.20 -6.74
N SER A 119 0.61 17.95 -5.48
CA SER A 119 1.49 17.34 -4.48
C SER A 119 1.95 15.96 -4.93
N VAL A 120 1.03 15.13 -5.46
CA VAL A 120 1.35 13.79 -5.96
C VAL A 120 2.34 13.83 -7.10
N LEU A 121 2.13 14.69 -8.09
CA LEU A 121 3.07 14.86 -9.18
C LEU A 121 4.43 15.35 -8.70
N TYR A 122 4.46 16.30 -7.76
CA TYR A 122 5.71 16.83 -7.21
C TYR A 122 6.52 15.75 -6.51
N THR A 123 5.92 15.00 -5.58
CA THR A 123 6.63 13.96 -4.80
C THR A 123 6.98 12.75 -5.66
N THR A 124 6.08 12.33 -6.57
CA THR A 124 6.36 11.23 -7.52
C THR A 124 7.56 11.60 -8.40
N ASN A 125 7.51 12.76 -9.05
CA ASN A 125 8.63 13.21 -9.89
C ASN A 125 9.91 13.43 -9.09
N GLY A 126 9.82 13.91 -7.84
CA GLY A 126 10.94 13.97 -6.92
C GLY A 126 11.60 12.61 -6.71
N ALA A 127 10.81 11.58 -6.41
CA ALA A 127 11.31 10.22 -6.24
C ALA A 127 11.95 9.66 -7.52
N LEU A 128 11.29 9.84 -8.67
CA LEU A 128 11.82 9.41 -9.97
C LEU A 128 13.12 10.16 -10.34
N ASN A 129 13.20 11.47 -10.07
CA ASN A 129 14.41 12.28 -10.24
C ASN A 129 15.57 11.73 -9.40
N THR A 130 15.33 11.45 -8.12
CA THR A 130 16.32 10.86 -7.23
C THR A 130 16.84 9.55 -7.81
N VAL A 131 15.96 8.62 -8.15
CA VAL A 131 16.36 7.31 -8.69
C VAL A 131 17.13 7.45 -10.00
N SER A 132 16.71 8.36 -10.89
CA SER A 132 17.37 8.56 -12.19
C SER A 132 18.82 9.07 -12.12
N SER A 133 19.29 9.46 -10.92
CA SER A 133 20.63 10.02 -10.72
C SER A 133 21.49 9.27 -9.69
N LEU A 134 20.99 8.16 -9.11
CA LEU A 134 21.66 7.44 -8.01
C LEU A 134 23.05 6.89 -8.37
N ASN A 135 23.28 6.52 -9.63
CA ASN A 135 24.52 5.91 -10.09
C ASN A 135 25.43 6.96 -10.76
N GLY A 136 25.96 7.89 -9.96
CA GLY A 136 26.88 8.92 -10.46
C GLY A 136 26.26 9.85 -11.51
N GLY A 137 24.95 10.15 -11.38
CA GLY A 137 24.20 10.93 -12.36
C GLY A 137 23.47 10.11 -13.42
N THR A 138 23.48 8.77 -13.32
CA THR A 138 22.71 7.87 -14.18
C THR A 138 21.76 7.00 -13.38
N ALA A 139 20.75 6.43 -14.06
CA ALA A 139 19.80 5.52 -13.46
C ALA A 139 20.43 4.13 -13.21
N PRO A 140 20.05 3.42 -12.13
CA PRO A 140 20.47 2.04 -11.89
C PRO A 140 19.98 1.06 -12.95
N ASP A 141 20.70 -0.04 -13.16
CA ASP A 141 20.33 -1.08 -14.15
C ASP A 141 18.99 -1.76 -13.83
N PHE A 142 18.72 -1.94 -12.53
CA PHE A 142 17.49 -2.52 -11.99
C PHE A 142 16.86 -1.58 -10.97
N ILE A 143 15.57 -1.29 -11.12
CA ILE A 143 14.85 -0.34 -10.27
C ILE A 143 13.57 -0.99 -9.75
N LEU A 144 13.42 -1.03 -8.42
CA LEU A 144 12.29 -1.65 -7.75
C LEU A 144 11.46 -0.59 -7.02
N PHE A 145 10.26 -0.29 -7.51
CA PHE A 145 9.33 0.61 -6.83
C PHE A 145 8.23 -0.16 -6.09
N GLN A 146 7.82 0.41 -4.95
CA GLN A 146 6.65 -0.01 -4.17
C GLN A 146 5.71 1.18 -3.93
N GLU A 147 4.43 0.87 -3.67
CA GLU A 147 3.35 1.87 -3.53
C GLU A 147 3.26 2.82 -4.73
N ILE A 148 3.34 2.26 -5.92
CA ILE A 148 3.21 3.00 -7.17
C ILE A 148 1.79 2.82 -7.70
N ASP A 149 1.04 3.92 -7.73
CA ASP A 149 -0.38 3.93 -8.07
C ASP A 149 -0.59 4.10 -9.60
N THR A 150 -1.63 3.47 -10.13
CA THR A 150 -2.06 3.64 -11.54
C THR A 150 -3.31 4.51 -11.67
N SER A 151 -4.24 4.37 -10.73
CA SER A 151 -5.44 5.21 -10.62
C SER A 151 -6.14 4.97 -9.29
N SER A 152 -5.75 5.70 -8.25
CA SER A 152 -6.40 5.66 -6.94
C SER A 152 -6.94 7.03 -6.53
N ASP A 153 -7.99 7.04 -5.72
CA ASP A 153 -8.48 8.27 -5.08
C ASP A 153 -7.41 8.89 -4.17
N ARG A 154 -6.64 8.04 -3.44
CA ARG A 154 -5.55 8.48 -2.55
C ARG A 154 -4.42 9.22 -3.25
N SER A 155 -4.22 8.99 -4.54
CA SER A 155 -3.18 9.59 -5.37
C SER A 155 -3.76 10.51 -6.45
N TRP A 156 -5.02 10.94 -6.31
CA TRP A 156 -5.69 11.84 -7.27
C TRP A 156 -5.69 11.33 -8.71
N HIS A 157 -5.79 10.00 -8.89
CA HIS A 157 -5.73 9.32 -10.18
C HIS A 157 -4.48 9.66 -11.02
N VAL A 158 -3.37 10.02 -10.37
CA VAL A 158 -2.09 10.13 -11.06
C VAL A 158 -1.58 8.73 -11.36
N ASN A 159 -1.32 8.44 -12.64
CA ASN A 159 -0.71 7.19 -13.05
C ASN A 159 0.81 7.27 -12.91
N GLN A 160 1.31 6.90 -11.74
CA GLN A 160 2.72 6.98 -11.37
C GLN A 160 3.57 5.96 -12.12
N VAL A 161 2.98 4.83 -12.52
CA VAL A 161 3.64 3.86 -13.42
C VAL A 161 3.95 4.53 -14.76
N SER A 162 2.99 5.26 -15.34
CA SER A 162 3.20 5.98 -16.59
C SER A 162 4.24 7.11 -16.45
N GLU A 163 4.26 7.83 -15.31
CA GLU A 163 5.32 8.82 -15.02
C GLU A 163 6.70 8.16 -14.96
N ALA A 164 6.79 6.96 -14.34
CA ALA A 164 8.03 6.19 -14.27
C ALA A 164 8.46 5.68 -15.66
N GLU A 165 7.55 5.10 -16.44
CA GLU A 165 7.82 4.63 -17.82
C GLU A 165 8.26 5.77 -18.73
N SER A 166 7.66 6.96 -18.59
CA SER A 166 8.09 8.16 -19.32
C SER A 166 9.50 8.58 -18.92
N ARG A 167 9.83 8.53 -17.62
CA ARG A 167 11.16 8.88 -17.13
C ARG A 167 12.23 7.89 -17.57
N PHE A 168 11.93 6.61 -17.52
CA PHE A 168 12.85 5.52 -17.81
C PHE A 168 12.50 4.89 -19.16
N GLY A 169 12.27 5.72 -20.19
CA GLY A 169 11.69 5.30 -21.48
C GLY A 169 12.48 4.25 -22.28
N SER A 170 13.71 3.92 -21.89
CA SER A 170 14.51 2.84 -22.47
C SER A 170 14.46 1.53 -21.69
N TYR A 171 13.74 1.47 -20.56
CA TYR A 171 13.69 0.32 -19.67
C TYR A 171 12.49 -0.57 -20.01
N ALA A 172 12.66 -1.88 -19.84
CA ALA A 172 11.53 -2.79 -19.70
C ALA A 172 10.75 -2.46 -18.42
N SER A 173 9.43 -2.66 -18.44
CA SER A 173 8.52 -2.32 -17.35
C SER A 173 7.62 -3.51 -17.01
N TYR A 174 7.72 -3.99 -15.77
CA TYR A 174 6.90 -5.09 -15.24
C TYR A 174 6.14 -4.61 -14.02
N PHE A 175 4.83 -4.46 -14.13
CA PHE A 175 3.97 -4.00 -13.06
C PHE A 175 3.11 -5.14 -12.50
N ALA A 176 3.14 -5.32 -11.18
CA ALA A 176 2.28 -6.25 -10.48
C ALA A 176 1.44 -5.52 -9.44
N GLN A 177 0.12 -5.58 -9.60
CA GLN A 177 -0.82 -5.03 -8.63
C GLN A 177 -0.74 -5.81 -7.31
N ASN A 178 -0.60 -5.08 -6.21
CA ASN A 178 -0.49 -5.64 -4.87
C ASN A 178 -1.39 -4.93 -3.84
N PHE A 179 -2.14 -3.94 -4.29
CA PHE A 179 -3.20 -3.30 -3.54
C PHE A 179 -4.29 -2.85 -4.50
N HIS A 180 -5.45 -3.48 -4.39
CA HIS A 180 -6.66 -3.05 -5.07
C HIS A 180 -7.85 -3.20 -4.15
N THR A 181 -8.63 -2.13 -4.04
CA THR A 181 -9.83 -2.13 -3.22
C THR A 181 -10.93 -1.35 -3.88
N ALA A 182 -12.15 -1.82 -3.62
CA ALA A 182 -13.35 -1.02 -3.75
C ALA A 182 -13.28 0.24 -2.88
N PHE A 183 -14.29 1.11 -2.98
CA PHE A 183 -14.28 2.38 -2.28
C PHE A 183 -14.20 2.19 -0.76
N LEU A 184 -13.07 2.57 -0.15
CA LEU A 184 -12.86 2.53 1.29
C LEU A 184 -13.38 3.82 1.93
N ALA A 185 -14.54 3.73 2.59
CA ALA A 185 -15.18 4.84 3.30
C ALA A 185 -14.59 5.04 4.71
N TYR A 186 -13.26 5.07 4.81
CA TYR A 186 -12.51 5.29 6.04
C TYR A 186 -11.17 6.00 5.74
N PRO A 187 -10.69 6.92 6.61
CA PRO A 187 -11.37 7.51 7.78
C PRO A 187 -12.58 8.37 7.37
N LEU A 188 -13.55 8.56 8.27
CA LEU A 188 -14.79 9.31 7.96
C LEU A 188 -14.57 10.80 7.65
N THR A 189 -13.44 11.35 8.08
CA THR A 189 -13.04 12.75 7.83
C THR A 189 -12.48 12.95 6.42
N GLU A 190 -11.83 11.93 5.87
CA GLU A 190 -11.31 11.92 4.52
C GLU A 190 -11.22 10.47 4.04
N PHE A 191 -12.22 10.02 3.26
CA PHE A 191 -12.23 8.65 2.75
C PHE A 191 -10.98 8.36 1.90
N HIS A 192 -10.32 7.23 2.19
CA HIS A 192 -9.19 6.74 1.39
C HIS A 192 -9.60 6.45 -0.07
N GLY A 193 -10.85 6.00 -0.24
CA GLY A 193 -11.47 5.77 -1.54
C GLY A 193 -11.01 4.47 -2.21
N THR A 194 -11.19 4.41 -3.52
CA THR A 194 -10.71 3.33 -4.38
C THR A 194 -9.19 3.38 -4.51
N SER A 195 -8.57 2.21 -4.53
CA SER A 195 -7.11 2.10 -4.68
C SER A 195 -6.75 1.11 -5.77
N ASN A 196 -5.80 1.48 -6.62
CA ASN A 196 -5.13 0.64 -7.60
C ASN A 196 -3.63 0.94 -7.56
N SER A 197 -2.89 0.08 -6.88
CA SER A 197 -1.46 0.26 -6.60
C SER A 197 -0.71 -1.07 -6.68
N GLY A 198 0.59 -0.98 -6.87
CA GLY A 198 1.41 -2.16 -7.07
C GLY A 198 2.87 -1.98 -6.72
N ILE A 199 3.63 -2.93 -7.25
CA ILE A 199 5.08 -2.91 -7.32
C ILE A 199 5.49 -2.89 -8.80
N LEU A 200 6.53 -2.12 -9.11
CA LEU A 200 7.05 -1.96 -10.45
C LEU A 200 8.53 -2.36 -10.46
N THR A 201 8.92 -3.20 -11.42
CA THR A 201 10.34 -3.45 -11.73
C THR A 201 10.64 -2.87 -13.10
N LEU A 202 11.61 -1.96 -13.14
CA LEU A 202 12.19 -1.45 -14.38
C LEU A 202 13.59 -2.03 -14.55
N SER A 203 13.95 -2.40 -15.77
CA SER A 203 15.31 -2.86 -16.07
C SER A 203 15.78 -2.48 -17.45
N ASN A 204 17.07 -2.14 -17.57
CA ASN A 204 17.74 -1.93 -18.87
C ASN A 204 18.20 -3.25 -19.53
N VAL A 205 17.91 -4.38 -18.89
CA VAL A 205 18.00 -5.75 -19.45
C VAL A 205 16.57 -6.27 -19.60
N LEU A 206 16.25 -6.93 -20.70
CA LEU A 206 14.97 -7.57 -20.93
C LEU A 206 14.91 -8.90 -20.16
N ALA A 207 13.89 -9.08 -19.32
CA ALA A 207 13.66 -10.33 -18.59
C ALA A 207 13.12 -11.42 -19.52
N SER A 208 13.52 -12.67 -19.29
CA SER A 208 12.94 -13.84 -19.97
C SER A 208 11.50 -14.10 -19.51
N SER A 209 11.21 -13.78 -18.24
CA SER A 209 9.87 -13.90 -17.66
C SER A 209 9.71 -13.01 -16.43
N ALA A 210 8.47 -12.64 -16.13
CA ALA A 210 8.07 -12.00 -14.89
C ALA A 210 6.81 -12.67 -14.32
N THR A 211 6.74 -12.81 -13.01
CA THR A 211 5.63 -13.50 -12.33
C THR A 211 5.29 -12.83 -11.02
N ARG A 212 4.01 -12.52 -10.82
CA ARG A 212 3.46 -12.09 -9.54
C ARG A 212 3.19 -13.32 -8.66
N ARG A 213 3.68 -13.27 -7.43
CA ARG A 213 3.48 -14.29 -6.41
C ARG A 213 2.72 -13.71 -5.22
N THR A 214 1.66 -14.38 -4.79
CA THR A 214 0.81 -13.92 -3.68
C THR A 214 1.46 -14.25 -2.34
N TYR A 215 1.45 -13.28 -1.43
CA TYR A 215 1.81 -13.52 -0.04
C TYR A 215 0.62 -14.10 0.74
N PRO A 216 0.86 -14.92 1.77
CA PRO A 216 -0.17 -15.24 2.77
C PRO A 216 -0.68 -13.95 3.43
N ILE A 217 -2.00 -13.79 3.49
CA ILE A 217 -2.70 -12.64 4.06
C ILE A 217 -3.86 -13.09 4.94
N ASP A 218 -4.39 -12.20 5.77
CA ASP A 218 -5.55 -12.50 6.61
C ASP A 218 -6.86 -12.36 5.81
N GLU A 219 -7.52 -13.50 5.57
CA GLU A 219 -8.79 -13.56 4.84
C GLU A 219 -10.03 -13.48 5.74
N SER A 220 -9.86 -13.24 7.04
CA SER A 220 -10.98 -13.13 7.98
C SER A 220 -11.84 -11.90 7.71
N PHE A 221 -13.15 -12.01 8.03
CA PHE A 221 -14.03 -10.84 8.03
C PHE A 221 -13.85 -10.05 9.33
N PRO A 222 -13.72 -8.71 9.30
CA PRO A 222 -13.82 -7.85 8.12
C PRO A 222 -12.45 -7.53 7.47
N THR A 223 -11.33 -8.01 8.04
CA THR A 223 -9.95 -7.70 7.65
C THR A 223 -9.70 -7.83 6.15
N LYS A 224 -10.23 -8.88 5.52
CA LYS A 224 -10.03 -9.15 4.08
C LYS A 224 -10.39 -7.98 3.15
N PHE A 225 -11.33 -7.11 3.53
CA PHE A 225 -11.73 -5.98 2.69
C PHE A 225 -10.80 -4.77 2.79
N PHE A 226 -10.00 -4.73 3.85
CA PHE A 226 -9.10 -3.62 4.16
C PHE A 226 -7.63 -4.00 3.99
N ASP A 227 -7.32 -5.30 3.96
CA ASP A 227 -5.96 -5.80 3.76
C ASP A 227 -5.56 -5.79 2.27
N LEU A 228 -4.31 -5.43 2.01
CA LEU A 228 -3.78 -5.32 0.65
C LEU A 228 -3.61 -6.72 0.05
N ASP A 229 -3.67 -6.83 -1.28
CA ASP A 229 -3.41 -8.08 -2.01
C ASP A 229 -1.89 -8.31 -2.12
N ARG A 230 -1.24 -8.40 -0.96
CA ARG A 230 0.22 -8.40 -0.79
C ARG A 230 0.85 -9.46 -1.69
N CYS A 231 1.90 -9.04 -2.38
CA CYS A 231 2.59 -9.88 -3.34
C CYS A 231 4.07 -9.50 -3.41
N PHE A 232 4.82 -10.34 -4.07
CA PHE A 232 6.14 -10.02 -4.58
C PHE A 232 6.19 -10.41 -6.06
N MET A 233 7.05 -9.75 -6.82
CA MET A 233 7.24 -10.05 -8.23
C MET A 233 8.63 -10.62 -8.44
N ILE A 234 8.69 -11.75 -9.14
CA ILE A 234 9.94 -12.37 -9.57
C ILE A 234 10.15 -12.00 -11.04
N THR A 235 11.25 -11.32 -11.37
CA THR A 235 11.74 -11.15 -12.73
C THR A 235 12.98 -12.01 -12.93
N ARG A 236 13.04 -12.73 -14.06
CA ARG A 236 14.13 -13.66 -14.38
C ARG A 236 14.93 -13.14 -15.55
N TYR A 237 16.24 -13.07 -15.39
CA TYR A 237 17.17 -12.67 -16.44
C TYR A 237 18.16 -13.82 -16.68
N PRO A 238 18.28 -14.35 -17.91
CA PRO A 238 19.33 -15.31 -18.23
C PRO A 238 20.71 -14.74 -17.91
N THR A 239 21.64 -15.58 -17.43
CA THR A 239 23.04 -15.19 -17.25
C THR A 239 23.96 -15.86 -18.26
N SER A 240 25.14 -15.27 -18.50
CA SER A 240 26.09 -15.78 -19.50
C SER A 240 26.72 -17.14 -19.17
N ASP A 241 26.59 -17.62 -17.94
CA ASP A 241 27.04 -18.94 -17.48
C ASP A 241 25.94 -20.03 -17.53
N GLY A 242 24.76 -19.70 -18.08
CA GLY A 242 23.65 -20.65 -18.23
C GLY A 242 22.73 -20.79 -17.03
N HIS A 243 22.90 -19.95 -16.00
CA HIS A 243 21.96 -19.80 -14.88
C HIS A 243 20.98 -18.63 -15.11
N GLU A 244 20.30 -18.18 -14.06
CA GLU A 244 19.46 -16.99 -14.06
C GLU A 244 19.82 -16.04 -12.90
N LEU A 245 19.67 -14.73 -13.13
CA LEU A 245 19.43 -13.76 -12.07
C LEU A 245 17.92 -13.72 -11.80
N VAL A 246 17.55 -14.15 -10.60
CA VAL A 246 16.21 -14.07 -10.03
C VAL A 246 16.14 -12.81 -9.16
N LEU A 247 15.53 -11.77 -9.70
CA LEU A 247 15.33 -10.50 -9.02
C LEU A 247 13.92 -10.46 -8.44
N ILE A 248 13.82 -10.17 -7.15
CA ILE A 248 12.55 -10.15 -6.42
C ILE A 248 12.27 -8.74 -5.92
N ASN A 249 11.13 -8.18 -6.31
CA ASN A 249 10.55 -6.96 -5.75
C ASN A 249 9.47 -7.35 -4.73
N SER A 250 9.73 -7.11 -3.44
CA SER A 250 8.87 -7.51 -2.33
C SER A 250 8.13 -6.31 -1.72
N HIS A 251 6.87 -6.51 -1.34
CA HIS A 251 6.18 -5.56 -0.48
C HIS A 251 5.27 -6.30 0.54
N MET A 252 5.79 -6.48 1.76
CA MET A 252 5.17 -7.24 2.84
C MET A 252 4.12 -6.45 3.63
N SER A 253 3.30 -7.13 4.44
CA SER A 253 2.26 -6.49 5.27
C SER A 253 2.82 -5.53 6.33
N ALA A 254 2.31 -4.30 6.33
CA ALA A 254 2.61 -3.26 7.31
C ALA A 254 1.92 -3.51 8.66
N TYR A 255 0.62 -3.77 8.65
CA TYR A 255 -0.20 -3.93 9.84
C TYR A 255 -0.48 -5.42 10.09
N ASP A 256 0.28 -6.01 11.01
CA ASP A 256 0.19 -7.44 11.36
C ASP A 256 0.32 -7.59 12.88
N LYS A 257 -0.78 -7.33 13.58
CA LYS A 257 -0.82 -7.40 15.04
C LYS A 257 -0.49 -8.83 15.48
N GLY A 258 0.65 -9.00 16.16
CA GLY A 258 1.16 -10.31 16.57
C GLY A 258 2.11 -10.99 15.57
N GLY A 259 2.44 -10.35 14.45
CA GLY A 259 3.54 -10.75 13.56
C GLY A 259 3.35 -12.08 12.83
N THR A 260 2.12 -12.61 12.77
CA THR A 260 1.86 -13.95 12.23
C THR A 260 1.90 -13.97 10.71
N SER A 261 1.24 -13.01 10.05
CA SER A 261 1.21 -12.93 8.58
C SER A 261 2.62 -12.67 8.04
N ARG A 262 3.37 -11.74 8.64
CA ARG A 262 4.73 -11.40 8.22
C ARG A 262 5.70 -12.56 8.40
N ALA A 263 5.58 -13.34 9.47
CA ALA A 263 6.40 -14.54 9.65
C ALA A 263 6.15 -15.57 8.54
N GLN A 264 4.89 -15.78 8.14
CA GLN A 264 4.53 -16.65 7.02
C GLN A 264 5.05 -16.11 5.67
N GLN A 265 4.95 -14.79 5.47
CA GLN A 265 5.47 -14.10 4.27
C GLN A 265 6.99 -14.25 4.14
N LEU A 266 7.71 -14.04 5.23
CA LEU A 266 9.16 -14.22 5.27
C LEU A 266 9.54 -15.68 5.02
N ALA A 267 8.86 -16.64 5.67
CA ALA A 267 9.11 -18.06 5.45
C ALA A 267 8.90 -18.47 3.99
N LEU A 268 7.82 -17.99 3.34
CA LEU A 268 7.57 -18.23 1.92
C LEU A 268 8.69 -17.67 1.03
N LEU A 269 9.07 -16.41 1.25
CA LEU A 269 10.11 -15.77 0.45
C LEU A 269 11.46 -16.46 0.66
N THR A 270 11.83 -16.77 1.90
CA THR A 270 13.07 -17.51 2.23
C THR A 270 13.09 -18.87 1.54
N LYS A 271 11.98 -19.61 1.58
CA LYS A 271 11.87 -20.90 0.88
C LYS A 271 12.15 -20.75 -0.62
N ILE A 272 11.52 -19.78 -1.28
CA ILE A 272 11.71 -19.54 -2.72
C ILE A 272 13.16 -19.15 -3.02
N MET A 273 13.75 -18.25 -2.24
CA MET A 273 15.14 -17.84 -2.43
C MET A 273 16.10 -19.02 -2.25
N SER A 274 15.87 -19.88 -1.25
CA SER A 274 16.68 -21.09 -1.01
C SER A 274 16.53 -22.11 -2.15
N GLU A 275 15.32 -22.32 -2.67
CA GLU A 275 15.07 -23.21 -3.81
C GLU A 275 15.75 -22.72 -5.08
N GLU A 276 15.72 -21.41 -5.37
CA GLU A 276 16.41 -20.84 -6.52
C GLU A 276 17.93 -20.92 -6.38
N ARG A 277 18.47 -20.64 -5.19
CA ARG A 277 19.91 -20.83 -4.90
C ARG A 277 20.34 -22.29 -5.09
N ALA A 278 19.51 -23.25 -4.68
CA ALA A 278 19.80 -24.68 -4.86
C ALA A 278 19.85 -25.11 -6.35
N LYS A 279 19.19 -24.37 -7.25
CA LYS A 279 19.28 -24.55 -8.70
C LYS A 279 20.53 -23.93 -9.33
N GLY A 280 21.34 -23.21 -8.55
CA GLY A 280 22.51 -22.46 -9.03
C GLY A 280 22.21 -21.02 -9.47
N ASN A 281 20.97 -20.55 -9.32
CA ASN A 281 20.60 -19.19 -9.72
C ASN A 281 21.16 -18.13 -8.76
N TYR A 282 21.42 -16.93 -9.31
CA TYR A 282 21.71 -15.73 -8.54
C TYR A 282 20.40 -15.16 -8.03
N VAL A 283 20.32 -14.83 -6.73
CA VAL A 283 19.07 -14.36 -6.12
C VAL A 283 19.29 -13.04 -5.40
N ILE A 284 18.50 -12.03 -5.75
CA ILE A 284 18.45 -10.72 -5.11
C ILE A 284 17.00 -10.43 -4.73
N ALA A 285 16.75 -10.13 -3.46
CA ALA A 285 15.45 -9.67 -2.99
C ALA A 285 15.57 -8.26 -2.42
N GLY A 286 14.90 -7.30 -3.07
CA GLY A 286 14.77 -5.93 -2.62
C GLY A 286 13.30 -5.59 -2.42
N GLY A 287 13.03 -4.47 -1.74
CA GLY A 287 11.67 -4.00 -1.54
C GLY A 287 11.39 -3.50 -0.13
N ASP A 288 10.11 -3.35 0.16
CA ASP A 288 9.62 -2.92 1.46
C ASP A 288 9.19 -4.13 2.29
N TRP A 289 9.97 -4.38 3.34
CA TRP A 289 9.79 -5.51 4.24
C TRP A 289 8.79 -5.21 5.36
N ASN A 290 8.43 -3.93 5.57
CA ASN A 290 7.64 -3.46 6.71
C ASN A 290 8.14 -4.03 8.06
N HIS A 291 9.45 -4.24 8.17
CA HIS A 291 10.06 -4.93 9.31
C HIS A 291 11.35 -4.25 9.76
N ALA A 292 11.49 -4.10 11.07
CA ALA A 292 12.76 -3.78 11.69
C ALA A 292 13.68 -5.01 11.64
N ILE A 293 14.89 -4.85 11.10
CA ILE A 293 15.90 -5.91 11.15
C ILE A 293 16.34 -6.06 12.62
N LEU A 294 16.42 -7.30 13.11
CA LEU A 294 16.82 -7.66 14.47
C LEU A 294 17.97 -6.77 14.97
N GLY A 295 17.72 -6.02 16.05
CA GLY A 295 18.67 -5.08 16.67
C GLY A 295 18.42 -3.60 16.39
N SER A 296 17.57 -3.22 15.43
CA SER A 296 17.28 -1.80 15.11
C SER A 296 16.21 -1.13 15.98
N LEU A 297 15.80 -1.78 17.07
CA LEU A 297 14.79 -1.27 18.01
C LEU A 297 15.33 -0.22 19.00
N THR A 298 16.65 -0.02 19.05
CA THR A 298 17.21 1.21 19.62
C THR A 298 16.87 2.38 18.69
N PRO A 299 16.18 3.43 19.16
CA PRO A 299 15.93 4.61 18.36
C PRO A 299 17.28 5.11 17.82
N LEU A 300 17.48 5.05 16.51
CA LEU A 300 18.62 5.70 15.88
C LEU A 300 18.50 7.19 16.17
N SER A 301 19.30 7.69 17.11
CA SER A 301 19.63 9.10 17.19
C SER A 301 20.47 9.42 15.95
N ILE A 302 19.82 9.64 14.81
CA ILE A 302 20.50 10.14 13.62
C ILE A 302 20.87 11.59 13.91
N CYS A 303 22.17 11.79 14.11
CA CYS A 303 22.78 13.06 14.42
C CYS A 303 22.67 14.01 13.22
N SER A 304 22.17 15.22 13.49
CA SER A 304 22.47 16.51 12.84
C SER A 304 22.93 16.50 11.37
N ALA A 305 21.96 16.55 10.45
CA ALA A 305 22.12 17.27 9.19
C ALA A 305 20.75 17.80 8.74
N GLY A 306 20.35 18.96 9.26
CA GLY A 306 19.44 19.92 8.61
C GLY A 306 18.02 19.50 8.19
N THR A 307 17.56 18.26 8.36
CA THR A 307 16.24 17.81 7.89
C THR A 307 15.47 17.18 9.04
N ARG A 308 14.37 17.83 9.45
CA ARG A 308 13.44 17.29 10.46
C ARG A 308 12.72 16.08 9.87
N LEU A 309 13.21 14.89 10.14
CA LEU A 309 12.44 13.66 10.00
C LEU A 309 12.41 12.99 11.37
N GLY A 310 11.25 13.08 12.02
CA GLY A 310 11.00 12.44 13.30
C GLY A 310 11.11 10.92 13.15
N SER A 311 11.75 10.27 14.12
CA SER A 311 11.88 8.82 14.19
C SER A 311 10.49 8.17 14.34
N ARG A 312 10.00 7.51 13.29
CA ARG A 312 8.82 6.64 13.37
C ARG A 312 9.20 5.41 14.18
N THR A 313 8.70 5.33 15.41
CA THR A 313 8.78 4.11 16.21
C THR A 313 7.39 3.50 16.22
N GLN A 314 7.11 2.55 15.32
CA GLN A 314 5.95 1.69 15.47
C GLN A 314 6.24 0.73 16.62
N ARG A 315 5.59 0.93 17.77
CA ARG A 315 5.64 -0.05 18.88
C ARG A 315 4.56 -1.10 18.64
N PHE A 316 5.05 -2.30 18.29
CA PHE A 316 4.50 -3.67 18.30
C PHE A 316 2.99 -3.88 18.41
#